data_AF-A0A4S0JW36-F1
#
_entry.id   AF-A0A4S0JW36-F1
#
_cell.length_a   1.000
_cell.length_b   1.000
_cell.length_c   1.000
_cell.angle_alpha   90.00
_cell.angle_beta   90.00
_cell.angle_gamma   90.00
#
_symmetry.space_group_name_H-M   'P 1'
#
loop_
_entity.id
_entity.type
_entity.pdbx_description
1 polymer ?
#
loop_
_entity_poly.entity_id
_entity_poly.type
_entity_poly.pdbx_seq_one_letter_code
_entity_poly.pdbx_strand_id
1 'polypeptide(L)'
;EHPGDKLAQLHAWVRKAAAMLNADGRGCDMANAAAELTEPDHPARRVIKELKEAQRGRLVGLCRDAGIGQAELLADTLSLLFEGARVSVQTVGAEGPSTQFVRMAE
;
A
#
# COMPACT_ATOMS: atom_id res chain seq x y z
N GLU A 1 0.80 -7.71 15.27
CA GLU A 1 -0.05 -7.20 16.37
C GLU A 1 -1.39 -7.92 16.31
N HIS A 2 -2.13 -7.98 17.41
CA HIS A 2 -3.46 -8.62 17.52
C HIS A 2 -3.52 -10.13 17.15
N PRO A 3 -2.87 -11.03 17.93
CA PRO A 3 -3.00 -12.48 17.71
C PRO A 3 -4.47 -12.94 17.81
N GLY A 4 -4.93 -13.73 16.85
CA GLY A 4 -6.30 -14.28 16.84
C GLY A 4 -7.39 -13.33 16.34
N ASP A 5 -7.15 -12.01 16.35
CA ASP A 5 -8.10 -11.02 15.82
C ASP A 5 -7.68 -10.58 14.42
N LYS A 6 -8.26 -11.24 13.42
CA LYS A 6 -7.91 -11.05 12.00
C LYS A 6 -8.38 -9.71 11.45
N LEU A 7 -9.54 -9.22 11.92
CA LEU A 7 -10.04 -7.92 11.51
C LEU A 7 -9.16 -6.80 12.08
N ALA A 8 -8.76 -6.90 13.35
CA ALA A 8 -7.81 -5.95 13.94
C ALA A 8 -6.45 -5.97 13.24
N GLN A 9 -6.00 -7.11 12.69
CA GLN A 9 -4.78 -7.16 11.87
C GLN A 9 -4.92 -6.37 10.56
N LEU A 10 -6.09 -6.39 9.91
CA LEU A 10 -6.35 -5.59 8.71
C LEU A 10 -6.38 -4.10 9.05
N HIS A 11 -7.06 -3.69 10.11
CA HIS A 11 -7.03 -2.30 10.60
C HIS A 11 -5.61 -1.85 10.99
N ALA A 12 -4.83 -2.72 11.63
CA ALA A 12 -3.43 -2.45 11.96
C ALA A 12 -2.58 -2.23 10.69
N TRP A 13 -2.85 -2.96 9.60
CA TRP A 13 -2.23 -2.70 8.31
C TRP A 13 -2.54 -1.29 7.80
N VAL A 14 -3.81 -0.86 7.84
CA VAL A 14 -4.23 0.49 7.43
C VAL A 14 -3.51 1.56 8.26
N ARG A 15 -3.46 1.39 9.58
CA ARG A 15 -2.78 2.34 10.49
C ARG A 15 -1.28 2.41 10.24
N LYS A 16 -0.64 1.27 9.98
CA LYS A 16 0.78 1.22 9.63
C LYS A 16 1.05 1.89 8.29
N ALA A 17 0.18 1.70 7.30
CA ALA A 17 0.25 2.40 6.03
C ALA A 17 0.14 3.92 6.21
N ALA A 18 -0.81 4.40 7.02
CA ALA A 18 -0.93 5.82 7.36
C ALA A 18 0.32 6.37 8.07
N ALA A 19 0.91 5.63 9.00
CA ALA A 19 2.14 6.02 9.66
C ALA A 19 3.32 6.15 8.68
N MET A 20 3.41 5.25 7.68
CA MET A 20 4.42 5.34 6.63
C MET A 20 4.26 6.61 5.77
N LEU A 21 3.03 7.04 5.48
CA LEU A 21 2.79 8.28 4.73
C LEU A 21 3.35 9.52 5.43
N ASN A 22 3.35 9.53 6.77
CA ASN A 22 3.89 10.64 7.56
C ASN A 22 5.42 10.58 7.71
N ALA A 23 6.01 9.40 7.61
CA ALA A 23 7.45 9.20 7.77
C ALA A 23 8.23 9.36 6.46
N ASP A 24 7.60 9.07 5.32
CA ASP A 24 8.25 9.05 4.01
C ASP A 24 7.77 10.19 3.10
N GLY A 25 8.46 11.33 3.19
CA GLY A 25 8.21 12.49 2.32
C GLY A 25 8.58 12.27 0.85
N ARG A 26 9.22 11.14 0.49
CA ARG A 26 9.65 10.84 -0.89
C ARG A 26 8.74 9.85 -1.62
N GLY A 27 7.63 9.43 -1.00
CA GLY A 27 6.63 8.60 -1.66
C GLY A 27 7.00 7.11 -1.67
N CYS A 28 6.98 6.44 -2.83
CA CYS A 28 7.37 5.04 -2.95
C CYS A 28 8.73 4.86 -3.61
N ASP A 29 9.71 4.38 -2.83
CA ASP A 29 11.01 3.90 -3.29
C ASP A 29 10.93 3.06 -4.58
N MET A 30 10.06 2.06 -4.61
CA MET A 30 9.89 1.18 -5.77
C MET A 30 9.24 1.85 -6.97
N ALA A 31 8.28 2.76 -6.74
CA ALA A 31 7.62 3.49 -7.83
C ALA A 31 8.58 4.53 -8.44
N ASN A 32 9.36 5.20 -7.59
CA ASN A 32 10.41 6.14 -8.02
C ASN A 32 11.47 5.41 -8.84
N ALA A 33 11.97 4.27 -8.35
CA ALA A 33 12.90 3.44 -9.12
C ALA A 33 12.29 2.98 -10.45
N ALA A 34 11.04 2.51 -10.46
CA ALA A 34 10.36 2.09 -11.69
C ALA A 34 10.22 3.21 -12.73
N ALA A 35 10.07 4.46 -12.28
CA ALA A 35 10.01 5.63 -13.15
C ALA A 35 11.36 5.98 -13.77
N GLU A 36 12.47 5.77 -13.05
CA GLU A 36 13.84 6.03 -13.53
C GLU A 36 14.37 4.92 -14.45
N LEU A 37 13.88 3.69 -14.31
CA LEU A 37 14.29 2.54 -15.13
C LEU A 37 13.66 2.58 -16.53
N THR A 38 14.24 3.33 -17.45
CA THR A 38 13.64 3.53 -18.78
C THR A 38 13.65 2.28 -19.67
N GLU A 39 14.60 1.37 -19.47
CA GLU A 39 14.72 0.14 -20.27
C GLU A 39 13.64 -0.89 -19.85
N PRO A 40 12.80 -1.37 -20.78
CA PRO A 40 11.73 -2.33 -20.47
C PRO A 40 12.25 -3.66 -19.88
N ASP A 41 13.42 -4.11 -20.32
CA ASP A 41 14.03 -5.38 -19.92
C ASP A 41 15.01 -5.22 -18.75
N HIS A 42 15.03 -4.06 -18.09
CA HIS A 42 15.93 -3.85 -16.96
C HIS A 42 15.62 -4.86 -15.83
N PRO A 43 16.61 -5.64 -15.34
CA PRO A 43 16.37 -6.73 -14.40
C PRO A 43 15.69 -6.28 -13.09
N ALA A 44 15.92 -5.03 -12.66
CA ALA A 44 15.26 -4.46 -11.48
C ALA A 44 13.74 -4.28 -11.65
N ARG A 45 13.20 -4.17 -12.88
CA ARG A 45 11.74 -4.15 -13.11
C ARG A 45 11.06 -5.43 -12.63
N ARG A 46 11.73 -6.58 -12.81
CA ARG A 46 11.26 -7.87 -12.28
C ARG A 46 11.25 -7.86 -10.75
N VAL A 47 12.30 -7.35 -10.11
CA VAL A 47 12.39 -7.24 -8.64
C VAL A 47 11.27 -6.36 -8.08
N ILE A 48 11.01 -5.22 -8.71
CA ILE A 48 9.92 -4.30 -8.32
C ILE A 48 8.57 -5.01 -8.44
N LYS A 49 8.32 -5.70 -9.56
CA LYS A 49 7.08 -6.44 -9.78
C LYS A 49 6.87 -7.51 -8.71
N GLU A 50 7.86 -8.37 -8.48
CA GLU A 50 7.79 -9.45 -7.49
C GLU A 50 7.51 -8.91 -6.09
N LEU A 51 8.13 -7.79 -5.72
CA LEU A 51 7.88 -7.15 -4.43
C LEU A 51 6.43 -6.62 -4.32
N LYS A 52 5.93 -5.93 -5.35
CA LYS A 52 4.55 -5.40 -5.38
C LYS A 52 3.53 -6.54 -5.35
N GLU A 53 3.77 -7.63 -6.08
CA GLU A 53 2.94 -8.84 -6.06
C GLU A 53 2.93 -9.51 -4.69
N ALA A 54 4.10 -9.59 -4.03
CA ALA A 54 4.19 -10.12 -2.67
C ALA A 54 3.48 -9.23 -1.63
N GLN A 55 3.56 -7.89 -1.78
CA GLN A 55 2.82 -6.94 -0.94
C GLN A 55 1.31 -7.13 -1.09
N ARG A 56 0.83 -7.20 -2.34
CA ARG A 56 -0.58 -7.49 -2.67
C ARG A 56 -1.01 -8.83 -2.08
N GLY A 57 -0.24 -9.90 -2.29
CA GLY A 57 -0.56 -11.23 -1.78
C GLY A 57 -0.72 -11.27 -0.25
N ARG A 58 0.13 -10.55 0.49
CA ARG A 58 -0.02 -10.40 1.94
C ARG A 58 -1.32 -9.69 2.33
N LEU A 59 -1.68 -8.62 1.63
CA LEU A 59 -2.91 -7.88 1.92
C LEU A 59 -4.16 -8.70 1.60
N VAL A 60 -4.16 -9.43 0.47
CA VAL A 60 -5.23 -10.40 0.15
C VAL A 60 -5.37 -11.43 1.28
N GLY A 61 -4.25 -11.94 1.80
CA GLY A 61 -4.24 -12.85 2.95
C GLY A 61 -4.93 -12.25 4.18
N LEU A 62 -4.62 -11.00 4.53
CA LEU A 62 -5.27 -10.29 5.64
C LEU A 62 -6.78 -10.13 5.41
N CYS A 63 -7.20 -9.74 4.19
CA CYS A 63 -8.60 -9.59 3.87
C CYS A 63 -9.37 -10.93 3.95
N ARG A 64 -8.78 -12.02 3.44
CA ARG A 64 -9.38 -13.36 3.54
C ARG A 64 -9.48 -13.84 4.97
N ASP A 65 -8.41 -13.68 5.75
CA ASP A 65 -8.38 -14.06 7.16
C ASP A 65 -9.42 -13.28 7.98
N ALA A 66 -9.70 -12.02 7.62
CA ALA A 66 -10.73 -11.20 8.23
C ALA A 66 -12.17 -11.55 7.78
N GLY A 67 -12.35 -12.55 6.91
CA GLY A 67 -13.67 -13.00 6.44
C GLY A 67 -14.31 -12.11 5.37
N ILE A 68 -13.51 -11.29 4.67
CA ILE A 68 -14.02 -10.41 3.62
C ILE A 68 -14.37 -11.23 2.37
N GLY A 69 -15.64 -11.16 1.93
CA GLY A 69 -16.14 -11.94 0.79
C GLY A 69 -15.51 -11.58 -0.56
N GLN A 70 -15.10 -10.32 -0.75
CA GLN A 70 -14.38 -9.84 -1.95
C GLN A 70 -12.94 -9.43 -1.59
N ALA A 71 -12.19 -10.35 -0.99
CA ALA A 71 -10.88 -10.07 -0.41
C ALA A 71 -9.87 -9.52 -1.42
N GLU A 72 -9.85 -10.04 -2.66
CA GLU A 72 -8.97 -9.58 -3.73
C GLU A 72 -9.32 -8.15 -4.14
N LEU A 73 -10.60 -7.86 -4.31
CA LEU A 73 -11.06 -6.51 -4.67
C LEU A 73 -10.69 -5.52 -3.57
N LEU A 74 -10.96 -5.84 -2.30
CA LEU A 74 -10.61 -4.96 -1.19
C LEU A 74 -9.09 -4.74 -1.12
N ALA A 75 -8.28 -5.80 -1.28
CA ALA A 75 -6.84 -5.66 -1.28
C ALA A 75 -6.33 -4.78 -2.45
N ASP A 76 -6.93 -4.91 -3.63
CA ASP A 76 -6.59 -4.06 -4.79
C ASP A 76 -7.01 -2.61 -4.55
N THR A 77 -8.21 -2.37 -4.01
CA THR A 77 -8.68 -1.03 -3.64
C THR A 77 -7.77 -0.39 -2.60
N LEU A 78 -7.45 -1.09 -1.52
CA LEU A 78 -6.56 -0.58 -0.47
C LEU A 78 -5.14 -0.33 -0.99
N SER A 79 -4.62 -1.19 -1.87
CA SER A 79 -3.32 -0.99 -2.51
C SER A 79 -3.30 0.26 -3.37
N LEU A 80 -4.33 0.46 -4.20
CA LEU A 80 -4.46 1.66 -5.05
C LEU A 80 -4.61 2.94 -4.21
N LEU A 81 -5.42 2.91 -3.15
CA LEU A 81 -5.56 4.02 -2.22
C LEU A 81 -4.23 4.37 -1.55
N PHE A 82 -3.46 3.36 -1.13
CA PHE A 82 -2.18 3.59 -0.47
C PHE A 82 -1.13 4.17 -1.44
N GLU A 83 -1.00 3.62 -2.65
CA GLU A 83 -0.09 4.18 -3.66
C GLU A 83 -0.49 5.61 -4.05
N GLY A 84 -1.78 5.88 -4.23
CA GLY A 84 -2.30 7.22 -4.49
C GLY A 84 -2.00 8.19 -3.35
N ALA A 85 -2.13 7.75 -2.10
CA ALA A 85 -1.78 8.54 -0.94
C ALA A 85 -0.27 8.84 -0.88
N ARG A 86 0.60 7.90 -1.25
CA ARG A 86 2.06 8.13 -1.35
C ARG A 86 2.40 9.18 -2.41
N VAL A 87 1.76 9.14 -3.58
CA VAL A 87 1.91 10.16 -4.62
C VAL A 87 1.38 11.51 -4.15
N SER A 88 0.25 11.53 -3.43
CA SER A 88 -0.30 12.76 -2.84
C SER A 88 0.68 13.38 -1.84
N VAL A 89 1.32 12.61 -0.97
CA VAL A 89 2.33 13.13 -0.04
C VAL A 89 3.53 13.71 -0.81
N GLN A 90 4.00 13.01 -1.84
CA GLN A 90 5.14 13.43 -2.64
C GLN A 90 4.89 14.75 -3.40
N THR A 91 3.66 14.99 -3.86
CA THR A 91 3.33 16.13 -4.73
C THR A 91 2.68 17.30 -4.00
N VAL A 92 1.85 17.03 -2.97
CA VAL A 92 1.08 18.05 -2.23
C VAL A 92 1.65 18.28 -0.82
N GLY A 93 2.42 17.33 -0.29
CA GLY A 93 2.93 17.37 1.08
C GLY A 93 2.01 16.68 2.11
N ALA A 94 2.39 16.75 3.37
CA ALA A 94 1.76 15.99 4.46
C ALA A 94 0.33 16.46 4.82
N GLU A 95 -0.05 17.68 4.45
CA GLU A 95 -1.38 18.25 4.71
C GLU A 95 -2.37 18.02 3.55
N GLY A 96 -1.98 17.24 2.55
CA GLY A 96 -2.79 16.97 1.36
C GLY A 96 -3.93 15.95 1.56
N PRO A 97 -4.55 15.51 0.44
CA PRO A 97 -5.60 14.49 0.45
C PRO A 97 -5.24 13.17 1.15
N SER A 98 -3.96 12.83 1.24
CA SER A 98 -3.44 11.66 1.97
C SER A 98 -3.87 11.60 3.44
N THR A 99 -4.19 12.75 4.06
CA THR A 99 -4.73 12.82 5.44
C THR A 99 -6.06 12.06 5.60
N GLN A 100 -6.80 11.84 4.51
CA GLN A 100 -8.06 11.09 4.51
C GLN A 100 -7.88 9.57 4.36
N PHE A 101 -6.65 9.08 4.16
CA PHE A 101 -6.40 7.67 3.83
C PHE A 101 -7.08 6.67 4.78
N VAL A 102 -6.92 6.86 6.10
CA VAL A 102 -7.54 5.96 7.10
C VAL A 102 -9.06 5.94 6.95
N ARG A 103 -9.68 7.12 6.84
CA ARG A 103 -11.14 7.26 6.69
C ARG A 103 -11.67 6.64 5.40
N MET A 104 -10.87 6.61 4.34
CA MET A 104 -11.25 5.99 3.07
C MET A 104 -11.04 4.47 3.06
N ALA A 105 -10.19 3.96 3.96
CA ALA A 105 -9.79 2.56 4.03
C ALA A 105 -10.57 1.74 5.08
N GLU A 106 -11.24 2.40 6.03
CA GLU A 106 -12.11 1.81 7.06
C GLU A 106 -13.59 2.12 6.79
#